data_AF-A0A7K0CTQ8-F1
#
_entry.id   AF-A0A7K0CTQ8-F1
#
_cell.length_a   1.000
_cell.length_b   1.000
_cell.length_c   1.000
_cell.angle_alpha   90.00
_cell.angle_beta   90.00
_cell.angle_gamma   90.00
#
_symmetry.space_group_name_H-M   'P 1'
#
loop_
_entity.id
_entity.type
_entity.pdbx_description
1 polymer ?
#
loop_
_entity_poly.entity_id
_entity_poly.type
_entity_poly.pdbx_seq_one_letter_code
_entity_poly.pdbx_strand_id
1 'polypeptide(L)'
;MAKTTQLRTYTVREGLLDEWVERWRSEIVPLRVELGFEIGGAWADRERNQFVWLISYEGPESFEERNALYWASPARKAMGLDPDDYLVSTDDRTVEPLV
;
A
#
# COMPACT_ATOMS: atom_id res chain seq x y z
N MET A 1 -11.75 -17.43 6.52
CA MET A 1 -12.04 -16.62 5.32
C MET A 1 -10.84 -16.78 4.40
N ALA A 2 -10.95 -16.62 3.08
CA ALA A 2 -9.77 -16.73 2.21
C ALA A 2 -8.93 -15.46 2.34
N LYS A 3 -7.63 -15.59 2.67
CA LYS A 3 -6.68 -14.48 2.66
C LYS A 3 -6.43 -14.04 1.22
N THR A 4 -6.64 -12.75 0.93
CA THR A 4 -6.30 -12.15 -0.37
C THR A 4 -5.06 -11.30 -0.20
N THR A 5 -4.04 -11.54 -1.03
CA THR A 5 -2.77 -10.81 -1.02
C THR A 5 -2.59 -10.05 -2.32
N GLN A 6 -2.23 -8.77 -2.24
CA GLN A 6 -1.81 -7.97 -3.38
C GLN A 6 -0.33 -7.64 -3.30
N LEU A 7 0.36 -7.81 -4.42
CA LEU A 7 1.67 -7.23 -4.70
C LEU A 7 1.46 -5.92 -5.43
N ARG A 8 2.08 -4.86 -4.90
CA ARG A 8 1.95 -3.52 -5.43
C ARG A 8 3.31 -2.97 -5.77
N THR A 9 3.46 -2.49 -7.00
CA THR A 9 4.68 -1.88 -7.51
C THR A 9 4.39 -0.46 -7.94
N TYR A 10 5.05 0.49 -7.31
CA TYR A 10 4.89 1.92 -7.56
C TYR A 10 6.16 2.47 -8.17
N THR A 11 6.07 3.09 -9.34
CA THR A 11 7.15 3.94 -9.85
C THR A 11 7.01 5.30 -9.20
N VAL A 12 7.99 5.69 -8.40
CA VAL A 12 7.98 6.96 -7.67
C VAL A 12 8.60 8.03 -8.56
N ARG A 13 8.22 9.29 -8.35
CA ARG A 13 8.83 10.45 -8.97
C ARG A 13 10.29 10.58 -8.53
N GLU A 14 11.14 11.06 -9.43
CA GLU A 14 12.57 11.24 -9.16
C GLU A 14 12.78 12.16 -7.94
N GLY A 15 13.68 11.75 -7.04
CA GLY A 15 14.00 12.49 -5.81
C GLY A 15 13.00 12.31 -4.66
N LEU A 16 11.83 11.71 -4.89
CA LEU A 16 10.79 11.58 -3.86
C LEU A 16 10.71 10.19 -3.19
N LEU A 17 11.55 9.23 -3.59
CA LEU A 17 11.50 7.85 -3.06
C LEU A 17 11.65 7.78 -1.55
N ASP A 18 12.62 8.49 -0.98
CA ASP A 18 12.86 8.46 0.47
C ASP A 18 11.72 9.12 1.26
N GLU A 19 11.18 10.23 0.75
CA GLU A 19 10.00 10.88 1.34
C GLU A 19 8.76 9.99 1.27
N TRP A 20 8.52 9.36 0.11
CA TRP A 20 7.43 8.40 -0.06
C TRP A 20 7.54 7.24 0.92
N VAL A 21 8.73 6.65 1.09
CA VAL A 21 8.96 5.55 2.04
C VAL A 21 8.67 6.00 3.47
N GLU A 22 9.10 7.20 3.86
CA GLU A 22 8.86 7.73 5.21
C GLU A 22 7.38 7.96 5.47
N ARG A 23 6.66 8.59 4.54
CA ARG A 23 5.20 8.80 4.61
C ARG A 23 4.46 7.46 4.65
N TRP A 24 4.86 6.50 3.81
CA TRP A 24 4.26 5.16 3.80
C TRP A 24 4.42 4.46 5.16
N ARG A 25 5.62 4.50 5.77
CA ARG A 25 5.87 3.90 7.08
C ARG A 25 5.13 4.60 8.21
N SER A 26 5.12 5.92 8.21
CA SER A 26 4.59 6.73 9.33
C SER A 26 3.07 6.91 9.31
N GLU A 27 2.44 6.88 8.14
CA GLU A 27 1.01 7.19 8.00
C GLU A 27 0.21 6.05 7.37
N ILE A 28 0.66 5.52 6.24
CA ILE A 28 -0.11 4.53 5.48
C ILE A 28 -0.17 3.20 6.22
N VAL A 29 0.97 2.69 6.69
CA VAL A 29 1.06 1.40 7.38
C VAL A 29 0.20 1.34 8.64
N PRO A 30 0.29 2.31 9.59
CA PRO A 30 -0.53 2.25 10.80
C PRO A 30 -2.03 2.17 10.51
N LEU A 31 -2.53 2.99 9.58
CA LEU A 31 -3.94 2.96 9.21
C LEU A 31 -4.34 1.66 8.51
N ARG A 32 -3.47 1.09 7.66
CA ARG A 32 -3.73 -0.22 7.04
C ARG A 32 -3.85 -1.31 8.11
N VAL A 33 -2.94 -1.34 9.08
CA VAL A 33 -2.96 -2.31 10.18
C VAL A 33 -4.20 -2.13 11.07
N GLU A 34 -4.57 -0.89 11.41
CA GLU A 34 -5.79 -0.59 12.18
C GLU A 34 -7.06 -1.11 11.49
N LEU A 35 -7.10 -1.04 10.16
CA LEU A 35 -8.20 -1.57 9.35
C LEU A 35 -8.12 -3.08 9.10
N GLY A 36 -7.19 -3.78 9.75
CA GLY A 36 -7.06 -5.23 9.71
C GLY A 36 -6.28 -5.77 8.50
N PHE A 37 -5.55 -4.93 7.78
CA PHE A 37 -4.61 -5.41 6.76
C PHE A 37 -3.30 -5.88 7.39
N GLU A 38 -2.68 -6.86 6.76
CA GLU A 38 -1.33 -7.36 7.08
C GLU A 38 -0.33 -6.87 6.03
N ILE A 39 0.81 -6.36 6.46
CA ILE A 39 1.90 -5.96 5.56
C ILE A 39 2.90 -7.12 5.46
N GLY A 40 2.98 -7.75 4.30
CA GLY A 40 3.83 -8.92 4.06
C GLY A 40 5.30 -8.58 3.79
N GLY A 41 5.62 -7.30 3.61
CA GLY A 41 6.97 -6.81 3.32
C GLY A 41 6.95 -5.59 2.39
N ALA A 42 8.05 -4.85 2.36
CA ALA A 42 8.25 -3.72 1.47
C ALA A 42 9.73 -3.54 1.11
N TRP A 43 10.00 -3.12 -0.11
CA TRP A 43 11.32 -2.95 -0.70
C TRP A 43 11.36 -1.69 -1.56
N ALA A 44 12.50 -1.01 -1.53
CA ALA A 44 12.80 0.10 -2.42
C ALA A 44 13.85 -0.35 -3.45
N ASP A 45 13.49 -0.37 -4.73
CA ASP A 45 14.43 -0.53 -5.84
C ASP A 45 14.91 0.87 -6.24
N ARG A 46 16.10 1.23 -5.76
CA ARG A 46 16.70 2.54 -6.03
C ARG A 46 17.21 2.67 -7.46
N GLU A 47 17.51 1.57 -8.16
CA GLU A 47 17.96 1.60 -9.55
C GLU A 47 16.82 1.97 -10.49
N ARG A 48 15.61 1.48 -10.21
CA ARG A 48 14.39 1.74 -11.01
C ARG A 48 13.50 2.83 -10.43
N ASN A 49 13.88 3.41 -9.29
CA ASN A 49 13.07 4.33 -8.50
C ASN A 49 11.66 3.76 -8.19
N GLN A 50 11.61 2.48 -7.81
CA GLN A 50 10.37 1.77 -7.52
C GLN A 50 10.24 1.43 -6.04
N PHE A 51 8.99 1.45 -5.56
CA PHE A 51 8.61 0.96 -4.26
C PHE A 51 7.68 -0.24 -4.43
N VAL A 52 8.07 -1.38 -3.86
CA VAL A 52 7.36 -2.66 -4.00
C VAL A 52 6.93 -3.13 -2.62
N TRP A 53 5.67 -3.54 -2.46
CA TRP A 53 5.18 -4.01 -1.16
C TRP A 53 4.03 -5.00 -1.29
N LEU A 54 3.86 -5.79 -0.22
CA LEU A 54 2.78 -6.76 -0.09
C LEU A 54 1.79 -6.30 0.97
N ILE A 55 0.51 -6.39 0.62
CA ILE A 55 -0.58 -6.14 1.54
C ILE A 55 -1.60 -7.26 1.42
N SER A 56 -2.04 -7.79 2.56
CA SER A 56 -3.01 -8.88 2.63
C SER A 56 -4.19 -8.50 3.49
N TYR A 57 -5.34 -9.11 3.21
CA TYR A 57 -6.51 -9.02 4.04
C TYR A 57 -7.13 -10.40 4.25
N GLU A 58 -7.40 -10.74 5.51
CA GLU A 58 -8.14 -11.93 5.89
C GLU A 58 -9.24 -11.53 6.87
N GLY A 59 -10.45 -11.32 6.36
CA GLY A 59 -11.59 -10.90 7.15
C GLY A 59 -12.92 -11.23 6.49
N PRO A 60 -14.04 -10.79 7.09
CA PRO A 60 -15.36 -11.13 6.60
C PRO A 60 -15.76 -10.42 5.30
N GLU A 61 -15.16 -9.28 4.99
CA GLU A 61 -15.32 -8.55 3.74
C GLU A 61 -14.29 -8.99 2.68
N SER A 62 -14.53 -8.61 1.43
CA SER A 62 -13.51 -8.69 0.37
C SER A 62 -12.37 -7.70 0.61
N PHE A 63 -11.23 -7.95 -0.03
CA PHE A 63 -10.11 -7.02 -0.03
C PHE A 63 -10.53 -5.66 -0.59
N GLU A 64 -11.33 -5.64 -1.66
CA GLU A 64 -11.81 -4.44 -2.34
C GLU A 64 -12.71 -3.60 -1.44
N GLU A 65 -13.68 -4.22 -0.75
CA GLU A 65 -14.54 -3.54 0.22
C GLU A 65 -13.73 -2.93 1.35
N ARG A 66 -12.79 -3.68 1.93
CA ARG A 66 -11.93 -3.17 2.99
C ARG A 66 -11.00 -2.06 2.49
N ASN A 67 -10.52 -2.14 1.26
CA ASN A 67 -9.68 -1.12 0.64
C ASN A 67 -10.48 0.16 0.35
N ALA A 68 -11.75 0.04 -0.03
CA ALA A 68 -12.65 1.19 -0.16
C ALA A 68 -12.88 1.90 1.19
N LEU A 69 -13.03 1.14 2.29
CA LEU A 69 -13.11 1.71 3.64
C LEU A 69 -11.84 2.48 4.04
N TYR A 70 -10.66 2.00 3.66
CA TYR A 70 -9.41 2.74 3.85
C TYR A 70 -9.46 4.11 3.17
N TRP A 71 -9.83 4.17 1.89
CA TRP A 71 -9.94 5.42 1.14
C TRP A 71 -11.03 6.36 1.67
N ALA A 72 -12.15 5.81 2.14
CA ALA A 72 -13.25 6.59 2.70
C ALA A 72 -12.97 7.13 4.11
N SER A 73 -12.00 6.54 4.83
CA SER A 73 -11.75 6.83 6.24
C SER A 73 -11.38 8.31 6.50
N PRO A 74 -11.86 8.91 7.61
CA PRO A 74 -11.46 10.26 7.99
C PRO A 74 -9.95 10.38 8.21
N ALA A 75 -9.32 9.34 8.78
CA ALA A 75 -7.87 9.29 8.97
C ALA A 75 -7.12 9.40 7.64
N ARG A 76 -7.52 8.66 6.60
CA ARG A 76 -6.89 8.74 5.27
C ARG A 76 -7.04 10.12 4.64
N LYS A 77 -8.21 10.75 4.79
CA LYS A 77 -8.47 12.11 4.29
C LYS A 77 -7.64 13.15 5.04
N ALA A 78 -7.49 12.98 6.36
CA ALA A 78 -6.71 13.88 7.21
C ALA A 78 -5.21 13.82 6.95
N MET A 79 -4.68 12.72 6.40
CA MET A 79 -3.26 12.62 6.00
C MET A 79 -2.86 13.68 4.96
N GLY A 80 -3.80 14.19 4.17
CA GLY A 80 -3.50 15.18 3.12
C GLY A 80 -2.51 14.66 2.06
N LEU A 81 -2.31 13.34 1.99
CA LEU A 81 -1.39 12.69 1.08
C LEU A 81 -2.14 12.32 -0.19
N ASP A 82 -1.81 12.96 -1.32
CA ASP A 82 -2.24 12.51 -2.63
C ASP A 82 -1.16 11.60 -3.23
N PRO A 83 -1.45 10.32 -3.55
CA PRO A 83 -0.46 9.46 -4.19
C PRO A 83 0.07 10.03 -5.51
N ASP A 84 -0.71 10.82 -6.26
CA ASP A 84 -0.30 11.32 -7.58
C ASP A 84 0.81 12.39 -7.48
N ASP A 85 0.98 13.01 -6.31
CA ASP A 85 2.11 13.89 -6.03
C ASP A 85 3.45 13.12 -6.06
N TYR A 86 3.42 11.85 -5.62
CA TYR A 86 4.59 11.00 -5.45
C TYR A 86 4.75 9.97 -6.56
N LEU A 87 3.66 9.39 -7.06
CA LEU A 87 3.67 8.18 -7.88
C LEU A 87 3.44 8.52 -9.35
N VAL A 88 4.34 8.04 -10.21
CA VAL A 88 4.23 8.18 -11.67
C VAL A 88 3.31 7.10 -12.25
N SER A 89 3.39 5.89 -11.69
CA SER A 89 2.55 4.77 -12.12
C SER A 89 2.42 3.73 -11.01
N THR A 90 1.30 3.01 -11.00
CA THR A 90 1.05 1.90 -10.09
C THR A 90 0.70 0.63 -10.87
N ASP A 91 1.17 -0.51 -10.37
CA ASP A 91 0.76 -1.85 -10.79
C ASP A 91 0.35 -2.63 -9.54
N ASP A 92 -0.94 -2.95 -9.46
CA ASP A 92 -1.54 -3.67 -8.34
C ASP A 92 -2.08 -5.00 -8.85
N ARG A 93 -1.60 -6.11 -8.29
CA ARG A 93 -2.01 -7.46 -8.70
C ARG A 93 -2.22 -8.38 -7.51
N THR A 94 -3.28 -9.18 -7.58
CA THR A 94 -3.51 -10.28 -6.62
C THR A 94 -2.54 -11.42 -6.90
N VAL A 95 -1.90 -11.93 -5.86
CA VAL A 95 -0.89 -12.99 -5.94
C VAL A 95 -1.21 -14.12 -4.96
N GLU A 96 -0.81 -15.33 -5.32
CA GLU A 96 -0.97 -16.53 -4.49
C GLU A 96 0.36 -16.89 -3.82
N PRO A 97 0.38 -17.21 -2.52
CA PRO A 97 1.58 -17.73 -1.86
C PRO A 97 1.84 -19.17 -2.33
N LEU A 98 3.11 -19.50 -2.58
CA LEU A 98 3.53 -20.85 -2.99
C LEU A 98 4.20 -21.65 -1.86
N VAL A 99 4.54 -21.00 -0.75
CA VAL A 99 5.21 -21.58 0.43
C VAL A 99 4.64 -20.99 1.72
#